data_AF-A0A9E2UE65-F1
#
_entry.id   AF-A0A9E2UE65-F1
#
_cell.length_a   1.000
_cell.length_b   1.000
_cell.length_c   1.000
_cell.angle_alpha   90.00
_cell.angle_beta   90.00
_cell.angle_gamma   90.00
#
_symmetry.space_group_name_H-M   'P 1'
#
loop_
_entity.id
_entity.type
_entity.pdbx_description
1 polymer ?
#
loop_
_entity_poly.entity_id
_entity_poly.type
_entity_poly.pdbx_seq_one_letter_code
_entity_poly.pdbx_strand_id
1 'polypeptide(L)'
;CLAVCPWNKFARAARELDFLPHEELTAPRLAALAELDEVAFRRLFAGTAIKRTGRDRFLRNVLIAIGNADPEDPDLVAAAQRLLDDPAPLVRAAAAWAFLRLAPPARYAAERARRLAREGDPLVRQEWGCVSSA
;
A
#
# COMPACT_ATOMS: atom_id res chain seq x y z
N CYS A 1 12.00 9.12 14.05
CA CYS A 1 12.98 9.76 14.96
C CYS A 1 12.53 9.74 16.43
N LEU A 2 11.24 9.92 16.75
CA LEU A 2 10.75 9.94 18.15
C LEU A 2 11.09 8.69 18.96
N ALA A 3 10.94 7.49 18.38
CA ALA A 3 11.19 6.22 19.07
C ALA A 3 12.63 6.05 19.61
N VAL A 4 13.62 6.67 18.96
CA VAL A 4 15.05 6.60 19.37
C VAL A 4 15.49 7.85 20.14
N CYS A 5 14.63 8.85 20.30
CA CYS A 5 14.99 10.10 20.93
C CYS A 5 15.20 9.92 22.44
N PRO A 6 16.37 10.30 22.99
CA PRO A 6 16.64 10.13 24.42
C PRO A 6 15.70 10.95 25.31
N TRP A 7 15.06 11.99 24.78
CA TRP A 7 14.07 12.79 25.50
C TRP A 7 12.70 12.12 25.57
N ASN A 8 12.37 11.22 24.64
CA ASN A 8 11.05 10.60 24.59
C ASN A 8 10.82 9.62 25.75
N LYS A 9 11.89 9.17 26.43
CA LYS A 9 11.78 8.39 27.68
C LYS A 9 11.08 9.15 28.82
N PHE A 10 11.03 10.49 28.74
CA PHE A 10 10.32 11.34 29.70
C PHE A 10 8.90 11.69 29.25
N ALA A 11 8.51 11.32 28.02
CA ALA A 11 7.16 11.57 27.52
C ALA A 11 6.13 10.74 28.29
N ARG A 12 4.91 11.28 28.41
CA ARG A 12 3.78 10.60 29.03
C ARG A 12 2.70 10.41 27.99
N ALA A 13 1.98 9.29 28.07
CA ALA A 13 0.81 9.07 27.22
C ALA A 13 -0.24 10.16 27.47
N ALA A 14 -0.88 10.61 26.39
CA ALA A 14 -2.02 11.51 26.44
C ALA A 14 -3.16 10.87 27.26
N ARG A 15 -3.94 11.70 27.96
CA ARG A 15 -5.11 11.26 28.74
C ARG A 15 -6.43 11.69 28.10
N GLU A 16 -6.36 12.56 27.12
CA GLU A 16 -7.47 13.06 26.33
C GLU A 16 -7.99 11.93 25.43
N LEU A 17 -9.28 11.65 25.54
CA LEU A 17 -9.92 10.54 24.82
C LEU A 17 -9.78 10.67 23.31
N ASP A 18 -9.80 11.90 22.78
CA ASP A 18 -9.66 12.20 21.35
C ASP A 18 -8.30 11.76 20.76
N PHE A 19 -7.28 11.54 21.60
CA PHE A 19 -5.96 11.07 21.18
C PHE A 19 -5.75 9.57 21.37
N LEU A 20 -6.74 8.84 21.87
CA LEU A 20 -6.67 7.39 21.95
C LEU A 20 -6.73 6.77 20.55
N PRO A 21 -5.96 5.69 20.29
CA PRO A 21 -6.01 5.01 19.02
C PRO A 21 -7.40 4.42 18.79
N HIS A 22 -7.92 4.57 17.57
CA HIS A 22 -9.13 3.88 17.17
C HIS A 22 -8.80 2.39 17.03
N GLU A 23 -9.55 1.51 17.68
CA GLU A 23 -9.27 0.07 17.68
C GLU A 23 -9.20 -0.49 16.25
N GLU A 24 -10.11 -0.06 15.37
CA GLU A 24 -10.14 -0.44 13.95
C GLU A 24 -8.87 -0.04 13.16
N LEU A 25 -8.11 0.94 13.66
CA LEU A 25 -6.87 1.45 13.07
C LEU A 25 -5.61 0.91 13.77
N THR A 26 -5.77 0.05 14.77
CA THR A 26 -4.66 -0.53 15.52
C THR A 26 -4.16 -1.79 14.81
N ALA A 27 -3.05 -1.65 14.09
CA ALA A 27 -2.40 -2.73 13.32
C ALA A 27 -3.35 -3.53 12.37
N PRO A 28 -4.09 -2.86 11.48
CA PRO A 28 -4.96 -3.54 10.52
C PRO A 28 -4.17 -4.41 9.52
N ARG A 29 -4.79 -5.50 9.04
CA ARG A 29 -4.19 -6.36 8.01
C ARG A 29 -4.02 -5.60 6.69
N LEU A 30 -2.83 -5.71 6.08
CA LEU A 30 -2.52 -5.04 4.81
C LEU A 30 -3.49 -5.44 3.68
N ALA A 31 -3.86 -6.72 3.60
CA ALA A 31 -4.81 -7.21 2.61
C ALA A 31 -6.18 -6.50 2.73
N ALA A 32 -6.69 -6.31 3.95
CA ALA A 32 -7.95 -5.60 4.18
C ALA A 32 -7.85 -4.12 3.81
N LEU A 33 -6.73 -3.46 4.12
CA LEU A 33 -6.50 -2.07 3.71
C LEU A 33 -6.44 -1.91 2.18
N ALA A 34 -5.95 -2.93 1.46
CA ALA A 34 -5.88 -2.92 0.00
C ALA A 34 -7.26 -3.06 -0.68
N GLU A 35 -8.32 -3.38 0.06
CA GLU A 35 -9.69 -3.48 -0.44
C GLU A 35 -10.44 -2.15 -0.41
N LEU A 36 -9.89 -1.12 0.24
CA LEU A 36 -10.58 0.15 0.42
C LEU A 36 -10.83 0.85 -0.92
N ASP A 37 -12.11 0.98 -1.26
CA ASP A 37 -12.57 1.97 -2.23
C ASP A 37 -12.61 3.37 -1.60
N GLU A 38 -13.02 4.39 -2.37
CA GLU A 38 -13.04 5.76 -1.87
C GLU A 38 -14.06 5.98 -0.73
N VAL A 39 -15.21 5.30 -0.77
CA VAL A 39 -16.25 5.43 0.25
C VAL A 39 -15.79 4.81 1.56
N ALA A 40 -15.27 3.58 1.48
CA ALA A 40 -14.72 2.84 2.61
C ALA A 40 -13.53 3.58 3.24
N PHE A 41 -12.60 4.12 2.43
CA PHE A 41 -11.50 4.94 2.91
C PHE A 41 -11.99 6.18 3.68
N ARG A 42 -12.94 6.93 3.11
CA ARG A 42 -13.48 8.14 3.75
C ARG A 42 -14.20 7.84 5.06
N ARG A 43 -14.90 6.70 5.13
CA ARG A 43 -15.59 6.24 6.34
C ARG A 43 -14.58 5.84 7.42
N LEU A 44 -13.64 4.96 7.08
CA LEU A 44 -12.67 4.40 8.01
C LEU A 44 -11.76 5.48 8.62
N PHE A 45 -11.35 6.47 7.85
CA PHE A 45 -10.44 7.52 8.31
C PHE A 45 -11.15 8.83 8.68
N ALA A 46 -12.48 8.84 8.81
CA ALA A 46 -13.22 10.01 9.27
C ALA A 46 -12.69 10.51 10.63
N GLY A 47 -12.54 11.82 10.80
CA GLY A 47 -12.00 12.41 12.04
C GLY A 47 -10.48 12.26 12.21
N THR A 48 -9.78 11.55 11.32
CA THR A 48 -8.32 11.37 11.40
C THR A 48 -7.57 12.29 10.44
N ALA A 49 -6.31 12.60 10.78
CA ALA A 49 -5.40 13.31 9.87
C ALA A 49 -5.06 12.50 8.60
N ILE A 50 -5.27 11.18 8.57
CA ILE A 50 -4.98 10.32 7.42
C ILE A 50 -5.93 10.62 6.25
N LYS A 51 -7.19 10.99 6.53
CA LYS A 51 -8.20 11.31 5.51
C LYS A 51 -7.72 12.35 4.50
N ARG A 52 -6.90 13.32 4.92
CA ARG A 52 -6.36 14.39 4.05
C ARG A 52 -5.47 13.86 2.93
N THR A 53 -4.86 12.70 3.11
CA THR A 53 -3.96 12.08 2.12
C THR A 53 -4.72 11.64 0.88
N GLY A 54 -5.97 11.21 1.03
CA GLY A 54 -6.77 10.60 -0.04
C GLY A 54 -6.45 9.12 -0.28
N ARG A 55 -7.42 8.40 -0.86
CA ARG A 55 -7.39 6.94 -1.07
C ARG A 55 -6.16 6.49 -1.86
N ASP A 56 -5.88 7.08 -3.02
CA ASP A 56 -4.85 6.58 -3.93
C ASP A 56 -3.44 6.65 -3.32
N ARG A 57 -3.13 7.76 -2.64
CA ARG A 57 -1.84 7.92 -1.93
C ARG A 57 -1.75 7.00 -0.72
N PHE A 58 -2.87 6.72 -0.05
CA PHE A 58 -2.93 5.75 1.02
C PHE A 58 -2.70 4.33 0.48
N LEU A 59 -3.42 3.90 -0.55
CA LEU A 59 -3.24 2.60 -1.19
C LEU A 59 -1.84 2.42 -1.78
N ARG A 60 -1.24 3.48 -2.33
CA ARG A 60 0.18 3.46 -2.70
C ARG A 60 1.05 3.07 -1.51
N ASN A 61 0.86 3.69 -0.34
CA ASN A 61 1.64 3.34 0.85
C ASN A 61 1.37 1.91 1.32
N VAL A 62 0.11 1.44 1.25
CA VAL A 62 -0.26 0.06 1.56
C VAL A 62 0.46 -0.91 0.62
N LEU A 63 0.49 -0.64 -0.68
CA LEU A 63 1.20 -1.46 -1.68
C LEU A 63 2.72 -1.47 -1.45
N ILE A 64 3.30 -0.33 -1.05
CA ILE A 64 4.70 -0.31 -0.62
C ILE A 64 4.94 -1.19 0.61
N ALA A 65 4.04 -1.14 1.61
CA ALA A 65 4.13 -2.02 2.77
C ALA A 65 3.95 -3.51 2.39
N ILE A 66 3.03 -3.80 1.47
CA ILE A 66 2.81 -5.14 0.91
C ILE A 66 4.08 -5.67 0.22
N GLY A 67 4.71 -4.90 -0.67
CA GLY A 67 5.93 -5.34 -1.34
C GLY A 67 7.17 -5.44 -0.44
N ASN A 68 7.10 -4.91 0.78
CA ASN A 68 8.12 -5.10 1.82
C ASN A 68 7.78 -6.24 2.80
N ALA A 69 6.60 -6.83 2.69
CA ALA A 69 6.18 -7.94 3.53
C ALA A 69 6.75 -9.28 3.02
N ASP A 70 6.41 -10.36 3.73
CA ASP A 70 6.83 -11.70 3.38
C ASP A 70 6.21 -12.14 2.03
N PRO A 71 7.02 -12.54 1.02
CA PRO A 71 6.53 -13.02 -0.27
C PRO A 71 5.72 -14.33 -0.20
N GLU A 72 5.75 -15.05 0.92
CA GLU A 72 5.01 -16.31 1.07
C GLU A 72 3.52 -16.14 1.40
N ASP A 73 3.04 -14.91 1.65
CA ASP A 73 1.61 -14.65 1.92
C ASP A 73 0.79 -14.53 0.60
N PRO A 74 -0.08 -15.51 0.28
CA PRO A 74 -0.85 -15.51 -0.95
C PRO A 74 -1.90 -14.39 -1.01
N ASP A 75 -2.40 -13.92 0.13
CA ASP A 75 -3.39 -12.83 0.18
C ASP A 75 -2.75 -11.51 -0.27
N LEU A 76 -1.48 -11.31 0.09
CA LEU A 76 -0.71 -10.12 -0.30
C LEU A 76 -0.39 -10.11 -1.81
N VAL A 77 -0.02 -11.28 -2.36
CA VAL A 77 0.18 -11.45 -3.81
C VAL A 77 -1.13 -11.19 -4.56
N ALA A 78 -2.24 -11.72 -4.07
CA ALA A 78 -3.56 -11.52 -4.68
C ALA A 78 -4.02 -10.06 -4.61
N ALA A 79 -3.81 -9.39 -3.48
CA ALA A 79 -4.12 -7.97 -3.31
C ALA A 79 -3.31 -7.09 -4.27
N ALA A 80 -2.00 -7.33 -4.39
CA ALA A 80 -1.15 -6.62 -5.35
C ALA A 80 -1.60 -6.86 -6.79
N GLN A 81 -1.91 -8.10 -7.18
CA GLN A 81 -2.38 -8.41 -8.53
C GLN A 81 -3.71 -7.74 -8.86
N ARG A 82 -4.68 -7.75 -7.93
CA ARG A 82 -6.00 -7.12 -8.14
C ARG A 82 -5.88 -5.61 -8.38
N LEU A 83 -4.98 -4.95 -7.65
CA LEU A 83 -4.77 -3.50 -7.79
C LEU A 83 -3.98 -3.10 -9.04
N LEU A 84 -3.50 -4.06 -9.85
CA LEU A 84 -2.99 -3.77 -11.20
C LEU A 84 -4.09 -3.23 -12.14
N ASP A 85 -5.36 -3.43 -11.81
CA ASP A 85 -6.53 -2.96 -12.57
C ASP A 85 -7.18 -1.70 -11.98
N ASP A 86 -6.57 -1.07 -10.97
CA ASP A 86 -7.13 0.13 -10.35
C ASP A 86 -7.23 1.31 -11.36
N PRO A 87 -8.30 2.12 -11.35
CA PRO A 87 -8.41 3.27 -12.25
C PRO A 87 -7.29 4.30 -12.06
N ALA A 88 -6.75 4.44 -10.84
CA ALA A 88 -5.71 5.40 -10.55
C ALA A 88 -4.32 4.88 -11.00
N PRO A 89 -3.61 5.59 -11.90
CA PRO A 89 -2.29 5.16 -12.35
C PRO A 89 -1.27 5.05 -11.20
N LEU A 90 -1.36 5.93 -10.20
CA LEU A 90 -0.51 5.87 -9.01
C LEU A 90 -0.64 4.53 -8.25
N VAL A 91 -1.86 3.99 -8.18
CA VAL A 91 -2.12 2.71 -7.51
C VAL A 91 -1.62 1.56 -8.37
N ARG A 92 -1.89 1.57 -9.69
CA ARG A 92 -1.38 0.54 -10.62
C ARG A 92 0.14 0.47 -10.63
N ALA A 93 0.82 1.61 -10.63
CA ALA A 93 2.27 1.70 -10.61
C ALA A 93 2.84 1.04 -9.34
N ALA A 94 2.31 1.41 -8.18
CA ALA A 94 2.71 0.81 -6.91
C ALA A 94 2.36 -0.68 -6.82
N ALA A 95 1.27 -1.11 -7.45
CA ALA A 95 0.86 -2.51 -7.52
C ALA A 95 1.81 -3.33 -8.39
N ALA A 96 2.28 -2.78 -9.53
CA ALA A 96 3.30 -3.42 -10.37
C ALA A 96 4.61 -3.64 -9.59
N TRP A 97 5.06 -2.64 -8.83
CA TRP A 97 6.23 -2.75 -7.97
C TRP A 97 6.05 -3.79 -6.86
N ALA A 98 4.91 -3.77 -6.15
CA ALA A 98 4.62 -4.74 -5.09
C ALA A 98 4.53 -6.17 -5.66
N PHE A 99 3.91 -6.33 -6.84
CA PHE A 99 3.77 -7.62 -7.50
C PHE A 99 5.13 -8.17 -7.97
N LEU A 100 6.04 -7.31 -8.45
CA LEU A 100 7.43 -7.70 -8.75
C LEU A 100 8.13 -8.28 -7.52
N ARG A 101 7.88 -7.71 -6.34
CA ARG A 101 8.54 -8.10 -5.09
C ARG A 101 8.05 -9.44 -4.54
N LEU A 102 6.78 -9.77 -4.76
CA LEU A 102 6.11 -10.91 -4.12
C LEU A 102 5.83 -12.08 -5.08
N ALA A 103 5.50 -11.80 -6.34
CA ALA A 103 5.08 -12.84 -7.27
C ALA A 103 6.27 -13.66 -7.79
N PRO A 104 6.10 -14.97 -8.04
CA PRO A 104 7.10 -15.75 -8.75
C PRO A 104 7.49 -15.07 -10.08
N PRO A 105 8.79 -15.06 -10.46
CA PRO A 105 9.26 -14.34 -11.65
C PRO A 105 8.48 -14.64 -12.94
N ALA A 106 8.09 -15.90 -13.13
CA ALA A 106 7.29 -16.31 -14.29
C ALA A 106 5.89 -15.66 -14.32
N ARG A 107 5.23 -15.55 -13.14
CA ARG A 107 3.91 -14.92 -13.02
C ARG A 107 4.01 -13.40 -13.25
N TYR A 108 5.03 -12.76 -12.70
CA TYR A 108 5.32 -11.35 -12.96
C TYR A 108 5.56 -11.08 -14.45
N ALA A 109 6.41 -11.87 -15.10
CA ALA A 109 6.73 -11.71 -16.52
C ALA A 109 5.48 -11.84 -17.41
N ALA A 110 4.58 -12.77 -17.09
CA ALA A 110 3.32 -12.95 -17.82
C ALA A 110 2.38 -11.74 -17.69
N GLU A 111 2.18 -11.21 -16.48
CA GLU A 111 1.36 -10.01 -16.25
C GLU A 111 1.98 -8.77 -16.92
N ARG A 112 3.29 -8.58 -16.77
CA ARG A 112 4.03 -7.49 -17.40
C ARG A 112 3.83 -7.49 -18.92
N ALA A 113 4.00 -8.64 -19.58
CA ALA A 113 3.84 -8.74 -21.03
C ALA A 113 2.42 -8.38 -21.50
N ARG A 114 1.39 -8.80 -20.75
CA ARG A 114 -0.01 -8.50 -21.06
C ARG A 114 -0.35 -7.02 -20.91
N ARG A 115 0.16 -6.38 -19.86
CA ARG A 115 -0.25 -5.03 -19.45
C ARG A 115 0.56 -3.92 -20.13
N LEU A 116 1.87 -4.11 -20.32
CA LEU A 116 2.75 -3.09 -20.89
C LEU A 116 2.34 -2.67 -22.32
N ALA A 117 1.73 -3.59 -23.08
CA ALA A 117 1.21 -3.33 -24.41
C ALA A 117 0.02 -2.36 -24.44
N ARG A 118 -0.75 -2.26 -23.34
CA ARG A 118 -2.01 -1.48 -23.26
C ARG A 118 -1.91 -0.28 -22.32
N GLU A 119 -0.91 -0.25 -21.45
CA GLU A 119 -0.73 0.83 -20.49
C GLU A 119 -0.16 2.08 -21.17
N GLY A 120 -0.90 3.18 -21.08
CA GLY A 120 -0.53 4.48 -21.65
C GLY A 120 0.12 5.42 -20.62
N ASP A 121 -0.06 5.17 -19.33
CA ASP A 121 0.47 6.04 -18.30
C ASP A 121 1.99 5.86 -18.13
N PRO A 122 2.79 6.94 -18.21
CA PRO A 122 4.24 6.84 -18.17
C PRO A 122 4.78 6.33 -16.82
N LEU A 123 4.12 6.65 -15.71
CA LEU A 123 4.53 6.18 -14.38
C LEU A 123 4.37 4.68 -14.28
N VAL A 124 3.23 4.15 -14.72
CA VAL A 124 2.96 2.72 -14.67
C VAL A 124 3.90 1.95 -15.61
N ARG A 125 4.15 2.47 -16.81
CA ARG A 125 5.11 1.88 -17.76
C ARG A 125 6.54 1.85 -17.19
N GLN A 126 6.94 2.90 -16.47
CA GLN A 126 8.25 2.96 -15.80
C GLN A 126 8.38 1.85 -14.75
N GLU A 127 7.36 1.66 -13.91
CA GLU A 127 7.40 0.60 -12.88
C GLU A 127 7.46 -0.80 -13.50
N TRP A 128 6.75 -1.05 -14.60
CA TRP A 128 6.92 -2.29 -15.37
C TRP A 128 8.31 -2.42 -16.00
N GLY A 129 9.01 -1.32 -16.25
CA GLY A 129 10.38 -1.28 -16.76
C GLY A 129 11.44 -1.59 -15.70
N CYS A 130 11.12 -1.44 -14.42
CA CYS A 130 12.01 -1.79 -13.32
C CYS A 130 12.22 -3.30 -13.28
N VAL A 131 13.49 -3.71 -13.25
CA VAL A 131 13.90 -5.10 -12.99
C VAL A 131 14.34 -5.15 -11.53
N SER A 132 13.87 -6.15 -10.77
CA SER A 132 14.36 -6.35 -9.41
C SER A 132 15.83 -6.73 -9.50
N SER A 133 16.73 -5.81 -9.15
CA SER A 133 18.11 -6.17 -8.81
C SER A 133 18.04 -7.04 -7.55
N ALA A 134 18.53 -8.27 -7.67
CA ALA A 134 18.58 -9.22 -6.56
C ALA A 134 19.57 -8.75 -5.48
#